data_AF-A0A2N0V7X1-F1
#
_entry.id   AF-A0A2N0V7X1-F1
#
_cell.length_a   1.000
_cell.length_b   1.000
_cell.length_c   1.000
_cell.angle_alpha   90.00
_cell.angle_beta   90.00
_cell.angle_gamma   90.00
#
_symmetry.space_group_name_H-M   'P 1'
#
loop_
_entity.id
_entity.type
_entity.pdbx_description
1 polymer ?
#
loop_
_entity_poly.entity_id
_entity_poly.type
_entity_poly.pdbx_seq_one_letter_code
_entity_poly.pdbx_strand_id
1 'polypeptide(L)' 'MIELPANVESRLIHAAQDEGQSLAQFVDRLLESYLEDKADAQTAEAAYRDFIASGEASIPLDKLIAEHGV' A
#
# COMPACT_ATOMS: atom_id res chain seq x y z
N MET A 1 18.73 16.73 7.22
CA MET A 1 18.82 16.74 5.75
C MET A 1 19.11 15.32 5.33
N ILE A 2 18.24 14.72 4.51
CA ILE A 2 18.43 13.35 4.00
C ILE A 2 19.06 13.50 2.62
N GLU A 3 20.22 12.89 2.41
CA GLU A 3 20.83 12.84 1.08
C GLU A 3 20.18 11.70 0.30
N LEU A 4 19.59 12.06 -0.84
CA LEU A 4 19.01 11.11 -1.77
C LEU A 4 19.97 10.88 -2.94
N PRO A 5 19.98 9.67 -3.53
CA PRO A 5 20.61 9.46 -4.82
C PRO A 5 20.08 10.47 -5.85
N ALA A 6 20.98 11.10 -6.63
CA ALA A 6 20.62 12.19 -7.55
C ALA A 6 19.50 11.82 -8.55
N ASN A 7 19.44 10.55 -8.97
CA ASN A 7 18.39 10.04 -9.83
C ASN A 7 17.02 9.98 -9.14
N VAL A 8 16.98 9.69 -7.84
CA VAL A 8 15.74 9.67 -7.04
C VAL A 8 15.28 11.10 -6.80
N GLU A 9 16.18 11.98 -6.39
CA GLU A 9 15.88 13.40 -6.17
C GLU A 9 15.31 14.05 -7.43
N SER A 10 15.96 13.85 -8.59
CA SER A 10 15.50 14.39 -9.87
C SER A 10 14.10 13.90 -10.25
N ARG A 11 13.80 12.61 -9.99
CA ARG A 11 12.48 12.03 -10.27
C ARG A 11 11.40 12.61 -9.36
N LEU A 12 11.70 12.82 -8.08
CA LEU A 12 10.76 13.41 -7.12
C LEU A 12 10.47 14.88 -7.47
N ILE A 13 11.48 15.64 -7.88
CA ILE A 13 11.32 17.03 -8.32
C ILE A 13 10.41 17.09 -9.55
N HIS A 14 10.65 16.27 -10.57
CA HIS A 14 9.82 16.26 -11.77
C HIS A 14 8.38 15.83 -11.49
N ALA A 15 8.19 14.76 -10.70
CA ALA A 15 6.85 14.31 -10.34
C ALA A 15 6.06 15.36 -9.54
N ALA A 16 6.73 16.06 -8.61
CA ALA A 16 6.11 17.16 -7.86
C ALA A 16 5.70 18.32 -8.79
N GLN A 17 6.53 18.65 -9.78
CA GLN A 17 6.23 19.68 -10.78
C GLN A 17 5.05 19.29 -11.67
N ASP A 18 4.99 18.04 -12.12
CA ASP A 18 3.89 17.52 -12.95
C ASP A 18 2.54 17.57 -12.21
N GLU A 19 2.56 17.39 -10.88
CA GLU A 19 1.38 17.51 -10.01
C GLU A 19 1.10 18.94 -9.52
N GLY A 20 1.93 19.92 -9.91
CA GLY A 20 1.78 21.32 -9.49
C GLY A 20 2.00 21.55 -7.99
N GLN A 21 2.77 20.69 -7.32
CA GLN A 21 3.05 20.73 -5.89
C GLN A 21 4.50 21.13 -5.61
N SER A 22 4.77 21.66 -4.41
CA SER A 22 6.15 21.78 -3.94
C SER A 22 6.72 20.39 -3.63
N LEU A 23 8.04 20.22 -3.76
CA LEU A 23 8.70 18.95 -3.44
C LEU A 23 8.40 18.47 -2.01
N ALA A 24 8.38 19.39 -1.04
CA ALA A 24 8.08 19.06 0.35
C ALA A 24 6.66 18.50 0.51
N GLN A 25 5.63 19.19 0.00
CA GLN A 25 4.25 18.73 0.07
C GLN A 25 4.05 17.38 -0.63
N PHE A 26 4.69 17.22 -1.79
CA PHE A 26 4.63 15.98 -2.56
C PHE A 26 5.25 14.80 -1.79
N VAL A 27 6.44 15.01 -1.21
CA VAL A 27 7.14 13.97 -0.43
C VAL A 27 6.38 13.64 0.85
N ASP A 28 5.85 14.64 1.57
CA ASP A 28 5.07 14.42 2.79
C ASP A 28 3.85 13.53 2.50
N ARG A 29 3.09 13.84 1.44
CA ARG A 29 1.96 13.02 0.98
C ARG A 29 2.36 11.59 0.61
N LEU A 30 3.49 11.42 -0.08
CA LEU A 30 3.97 10.08 -0.45
C LEU A 30 4.39 9.26 0.77
N LEU A 31 5.00 9.90 1.76
CA LEU A 31 5.37 9.24 3.00
C LEU A 31 4.15 8.81 3.81
N GLU A 32 3.11 9.67 3.88
CA GLU A 32 1.84 9.32 4.51
C GLU A 32 1.20 8.09 3.85
N SER A 33 1.07 8.11 2.52
CA SER A 33 0.53 6.97 1.76
C SER A 33 1.35 5.71 1.97
N TYR A 34 2.68 5.79 1.97
CA TYR A 34 3.54 4.64 2.23
C TYR A 34 3.35 4.07 3.63
N LEU A 35 3.16 4.91 4.65
CA LEU A 35 2.94 4.46 6.01
C LEU A 35 1.60 3.76 6.17
N GLU A 36 0.56 4.26 5.51
CA GLU A 36 -0.77 3.63 5.44
C GLU A 36 -0.68 2.26 4.75
N ASP A 37 -0.13 2.21 3.52
CA ASP A 37 0.03 0.98 2.75
C ASP A 37 0.83 -0.08 3.53
N LYS A 38 1.85 0.36 4.27
CA LYS A 38 2.65 -0.52 5.11
C LYS A 38 1.85 -1.10 6.27
N ALA A 39 1.03 -0.29 6.94
CA ALA A 39 0.17 -0.75 8.03
C ALA A 39 -0.89 -1.75 7.54
N ASP A 40 -1.47 -1.49 6.36
CA ASP A 40 -2.44 -2.37 5.71
C ASP A 40 -1.79 -3.70 5.31
N ALA A 41 -0.60 -3.66 4.72
CA ALA A 41 0.15 -4.86 4.37
C ALA A 41 0.47 -5.73 5.60
N GLN A 42 0.84 -5.11 6.73
CA GLN A 42 1.08 -5.82 7.99
C GLN A 42 -0.20 -6.47 8.53
N THR A 43 -1.32 -5.75 8.46
CA THR A 43 -2.63 -6.26 8.90
C THR A 43 -3.07 -7.44 8.03
N ALA A 44 -2.93 -7.32 6.71
CA ALA A 44 -3.24 -8.39 5.77
C ALA A 44 -2.34 -9.62 5.98
N GLU A 45 -1.04 -9.42 6.22
CA GLU A 45 -0.11 -10.50 6.52
C GLU A 45 -0.50 -11.24 7.81
N ALA A 46 -0.86 -10.50 8.87
CA ALA A 46 -1.31 -11.09 10.12
C ALA A 46 -2.60 -11.91 9.95
N ALA A 47 -3.61 -11.35 9.28
CA ALA A 47 -4.86 -12.05 9.00
C ALA A 47 -4.63 -13.33 8.18
N TYR A 48 -3.72 -13.28 7.21
CA TYR A 48 -3.37 -14.46 6.41
C TYR A 48 -2.67 -15.53 7.27
N ARG A 49 -1.74 -15.14 8.15
CA ARG A 49 -1.08 -16.07 9.07
C ARG A 49 -2.08 -16.74 10.02
N ASP A 50 -3.02 -15.98 10.56
CA ASP A 50 -4.06 -16.50 11.45
C ASP A 50 -4.97 -17.49 10.73
N PHE A 51 -5.36 -17.20 9.48
CA PHE A 51 -6.13 -18.12 8.64
C PHE A 51 -5.38 -19.44 8.36
N ILE A 52 -4.07 -19.37 8.06
CA ILE A 52 -3.26 -20.59 7.88
C ILE A 52 -3.16 -21.38 9.19
N ALA A 53 -3.04 -20.70 10.33
CA ALA A 53 -2.95 -21.34 11.64
C ALA A 53 -4.27 -21.96 12.11
N SER A 54 -5.42 -21.37 11.77
CA SER A 54 -6.73 -21.89 12.11
C SER A 54 -7.06 -23.21 11.39
N GLY A 55 -6.42 -23.47 10.25
CA GLY A 55 -6.69 -24.63 9.41
C GLY A 55 -8.04 -24.57 8.70
N GLU A 56 -8.67 -23.39 8.68
CA GLU A 56 -9.91 -23.17 7.94
C GLU A 56 -9.68 -23.35 6.44
N ALA A 57 -10.67 -23.91 5.75
CA ALA A 57 -10.62 -24.07 4.31
C ALA A 57 -11.02 -22.76 3.63
N SER A 58 -10.23 -22.32 2.65
CA SER A 58 -10.64 -21.22 1.78
C SER A 58 -11.81 -21.68 0.92
N ILE A 59 -12.86 -20.87 0.81
CA ILE A 59 -13.99 -21.17 -0.07
C ILE A 59 -13.75 -20.58 -1.47
N PRO A 60 -14.01 -21.35 -2.55
CA PRO A 60 -13.96 -20.82 -3.91
C PRO A 60 -14.96 -19.68 -4.12
N LEU A 61 -14.60 -18.70 -4.95
CA LEU A 61 -15.44 -17.53 -5.22
C LEU A 61 -16.85 -17.91 -5.72
N ASP A 62 -16.95 -18.90 -6.62
CA ASP A 62 -18.25 -19.36 -7.15
C ASP A 62 -19.17 -19.88 -6.04
N LYS A 63 -18.58 -20.54 -5.02
CA LYS A 63 -19.33 -21.05 -3.87
C LYS A 63 -19.80 -19.90 -2.98
N LEU A 64 -18.93 -18.92 -2.72
CA LEU A 64 -19.29 -17.72 -1.95
C LEU A 64 -20.48 -16.98 -2.60
N ILE A 65 -20.43 -16.78 -3.92
CA ILE A 65 -21.50 -16.08 -4.66
C ILE A 65 -22.81 -16.88 -4.61
N ALA A 66 -22.75 -18.20 -4.74
CA ALA A 66 -23.93 -19.05 -4.66
C ALA A 66 -24.58 -19.08 -3.27
N GLU A 67 -23.78 -18.99 -2.20
CA GLU A 67 -24.24 -19.04 -0.80
C GLU A 67 -24.78 -17.70 -0.29
N HIS A 68 -24.23 -16.57 -0.76
CA HIS A 68 -24.55 -15.26 -0.20
C HIS A 68 -25.27 -14.32 -1.15
N GLY A 69 -25.27 -14.57 -2.46
CA GLY A 69 -25.74 -13.61 -3.45
C GLY A 69 -24.98 -12.28 -3.37
N VAL A 70 -25.20 -11.39 -4.34
CA VAL A 70 -24.75 -10.00 -4.25
C VAL A 70 -25.98 -9.13 -4.01
#